data_AF-A0A357Z2W9-F1
#
_entry.id   AF-A0A357Z2W9-F1
#
_cell.length_a   1.000
_cell.length_b   1.000
_cell.length_c   1.000
_cell.angle_alpha   90.00
_cell.angle_beta   90.00
_cell.angle_gamma   90.00
#
_symmetry.space_group_name_H-M   'P 1'
#
loop_
_entity.id
_entity.type
_entity.pdbx_description
1 polymer ?
#
loop_
_entity_poly.entity_id
_entity_poly.type
_entity_poly.pdbx_seq_one_letter_code
_entity_poly.pdbx_strand_id
1 'polypeptide(L)' 'DRDVTEAEICGDHRANLAHEMLNYQITKFVGAYAAAMDGVDCIVFTAGLGENQPIIRYGVCK' A
#
# COMPACT_ATOMS: atom_id res chain seq x y z
N ASP A 1 -4.29 -0.26 11.46
CA ASP A 1 -3.92 0.84 10.56
C ASP A 1 -4.00 2.19 11.26
N ARG A 2 -5.18 2.63 11.71
CA ARG A 2 -5.36 3.91 12.44
C ARG A 2 -4.23 4.22 13.44
N ASP A 3 -3.94 3.31 14.36
CA ASP A 3 -2.92 3.54 15.40
C ASP A 3 -1.49 3.61 14.83
N VAL A 4 -1.23 2.89 13.71
CA VAL A 4 0.06 2.95 13.00
C VAL A 4 0.19 4.28 12.26
N THR A 5 -0.88 4.74 11.61
CA THR A 5 -0.95 6.06 10.97
C THR A 5 -0.73 7.18 11.99
N GLU A 6 -1.37 7.10 13.17
CA GLU A 6 -1.15 8.07 14.25
C GLU A 6 0.31 8.08 14.71
N ALA A 7 0.94 6.92 14.86
CA ALA A 7 2.34 6.82 15.24
C ALA A 7 3.28 7.36 14.16
N GLU A 8 3.01 7.10 12.88
CA GLU A 8 3.74 7.68 11.74
C GLU A 8 3.64 9.21 11.73
N ILE A 9 2.44 9.77 11.94
CA ILE A 9 2.24 11.22 12.03
C ILE A 9 3.03 11.81 13.21
N CYS A 10 3.15 11.07 14.31
CA CYS A 10 3.98 11.44 15.46
C CYS A 10 5.50 11.25 15.22
N GLY A 11 5.90 10.76 14.05
CA GLY A 11 7.30 10.57 13.67
C GLY A 11 7.92 9.25 14.12
N ASP A 12 7.12 8.24 14.47
CA ASP A 12 7.65 6.92 14.82
C ASP A 12 8.25 6.23 13.58
N HIS A 13 9.58 6.11 13.57
CA HIS A 13 10.33 5.44 12.50
C HIS A 13 9.86 4.01 12.21
N ARG A 14 9.36 3.27 13.20
CA ARG A 14 8.87 1.89 13.00
C ARG A 14 7.52 1.88 12.31
N ALA A 15 6.68 2.87 12.57
CA ALA A 15 5.40 3.02 11.89
C ALA A 15 5.62 3.39 10.42
N ASN A 16 6.54 4.32 10.14
CA ASN A 16 6.94 4.67 8.77
C ASN A 16 7.44 3.42 8.04
N LEU A 17 8.38 2.68 8.65
CA LEU A 17 8.91 1.45 8.07
C LEU A 17 7.81 0.41 7.83
N ALA A 18 6.84 0.27 8.73
CA ALA A 18 5.74 -0.66 8.56
C ALA A 18 4.89 -0.33 7.32
N HIS A 19 4.57 0.95 7.10
CA HIS A 19 3.86 1.38 5.88
C HIS A 19 4.70 1.23 4.61
N GLU A 20 6.00 1.52 4.67
CA GLU A 20 6.91 1.28 3.53
C GLU A 20 6.96 -0.21 3.16
N MET A 21 7.08 -1.10 4.16
CA MET A 21 7.04 -2.55 3.95
C MET A 21 5.70 -3.02 3.39
N LEU A 22 4.59 -2.44 3.86
CA LEU A 22 3.25 -2.74 3.35
C LEU A 22 3.13 -2.36 1.86
N ASN A 23 3.54 -1.13 1.51
CA ASN A 23 3.52 -0.65 0.13
C ASN A 23 4.37 -1.55 -0.78
N TYR A 24 5.58 -1.91 -0.33
CA TYR A 24 6.45 -2.83 -1.07
C TYR A 24 5.79 -4.19 -1.30
N GLN A 25 5.17 -4.79 -0.27
CA GLN A 25 4.51 -6.08 -0.41
C GLN A 25 3.35 -6.03 -1.40
N ILE A 26 2.47 -5.02 -1.30
CA ILE A 26 1.34 -4.87 -2.23
C ILE A 26 1.86 -4.69 -3.66
N THR A 27 2.85 -3.82 -3.87
CA THR A 27 3.46 -3.57 -5.19
C THR A 27 4.05 -4.85 -5.78
N LYS A 28 4.73 -5.65 -4.96
CA LYS A 28 5.27 -6.95 -5.36
C LYS A 28 4.18 -7.89 -5.86
N PHE A 29 3.05 -7.97 -5.16
CA PHE A 29 1.92 -8.82 -5.58
C PHE A 29 1.25 -8.31 -6.86
N VAL A 30 1.01 -6.99 -6.95
CA VAL A 30 0.46 -6.36 -8.16
C VAL A 30 1.35 -6.65 -9.36
N GLY A 31 2.66 -6.44 -9.26
CA GLY A 31 3.61 -6.70 -10.34
C GLY A 31 3.68 -8.18 -10.73
N ALA A 32 3.66 -9.10 -9.74
CA ALA A 32 3.62 -10.53 -10.01
C ALA A 32 2.38 -10.95 -10.78
N TYR A 33 1.20 -10.43 -10.42
CA TYR A 33 -0.04 -10.74 -11.12
C TYR A 33 -0.13 -10.06 -12.48
N ALA A 34 0.31 -8.81 -12.61
CA ALA A 34 0.39 -8.14 -13.90
C ALA A 34 1.29 -8.92 -14.87
N ALA A 35 2.45 -9.39 -14.42
CA ALA A 35 3.33 -10.23 -15.25
C ALA A 35 2.69 -11.59 -15.61
N ALA A 36 2.00 -12.23 -14.66
CA ALA A 36 1.33 -13.51 -14.91
C ALA A 36 0.13 -13.41 -15.87
N MET A 37 -0.50 -12.23 -15.96
CA MET A 37 -1.66 -11.97 -16.83
C MET A 37 -1.30 -11.28 -18.16
N ASP A 38 -0.01 -11.10 -18.46
CA ASP A 38 0.50 -10.37 -19.64
C ASP A 38 0.03 -8.90 -19.70
N GLY A 39 -0.11 -8.26 -18.54
CA GLY A 39 -0.53 -6.88 -18.39
C GLY A 39 -1.57 -6.67 -17.29
N VAL A 40 -2.04 -5.42 -17.18
CA VAL A 40 -3.12 -5.02 -16.28
C VAL A 40 -3.85 -3.81 -16.85
N ASP A 41 -5.17 -3.92 -17.03
CA ASP A 41 -6.00 -2.80 -17.50
C ASP A 41 -6.44 -1.88 -16.35
N CYS A 42 -6.68 -2.47 -15.17
CA CYS A 42 -7.19 -1.75 -14.01
C CYS A 42 -6.74 -2.42 -12.70
N ILE A 43 -6.51 -1.58 -11.69
CA ILE A 43 -6.27 -2.00 -10.30
C ILE A 43 -7.38 -1.38 -9.46
N VAL A 44 -8.11 -2.21 -8.72
CA VAL A 44 -9.19 -1.77 -7.82
C VAL A 44 -8.76 -1.99 -6.38
N PHE A 45 -8.80 -0.92 -5.58
CA PHE A 45 -8.58 -0.98 -4.14
C PHE A 45 -9.94 -1.04 -3.44
N THR A 46 -10.11 -1.99 -2.53
CA THR A 46 -11.33 -2.18 -1.72
C THR A 46 -10.97 -2.55 -0.27
N ALA A 47 -11.97 -2.77 0.57
CA ALA A 47 -11.88 -2.96 2.01
C ALA A 47 -11.30 -1.73 2.73
N GLY A 48 -11.23 -1.81 4.07
CA GLY A 48 -10.94 -0.64 4.91
C GLY A 48 -9.70 0.15 4.50
N LEU A 49 -8.55 -0.52 4.33
CA LEU A 49 -7.30 0.11 3.89
C LEU A 49 -7.41 0.69 2.48
N GLY A 50 -7.85 -0.14 1.52
CA GLY A 50 -7.92 0.25 0.12
C GLY A 50 -8.88 1.40 -0.14
N GLU A 51 -9.96 1.49 0.63
CA GLU A 51 -10.99 2.53 0.48
C GLU A 51 -10.58 3.83 1.18
N ASN A 52 -10.06 3.74 2.41
CA ASN A 52 -9.93 4.90 3.28
C ASN A 52 -8.52 5.49 3.36
N GLN A 53 -7.49 4.81 2.85
CA GLN A 53 -6.09 5.27 2.92
C GLN A 53 -5.53 5.69 1.56
N PRO A 54 -5.70 6.96 1.14
CA PRO A 54 -5.18 7.43 -0.15
C PRO A 54 -3.65 7.39 -0.23
N ILE A 55 -2.94 7.56 0.90
CA ILE A 55 -1.48 7.53 0.96
C ILE A 55 -0.94 6.13 0.60
N ILE A 56 -1.60 5.06 1.07
CA ILE A 56 -1.22 3.69 0.73
C ILE A 56 -1.42 3.45 -0.77
N ARG A 57 -2.57 3.86 -1.33
CA ARG A 57 -2.81 3.73 -2.78
C ARG A 57 -1.75 4.48 -3.59
N TYR A 58 -1.42 5.70 -3.19
CA TYR A 58 -0.35 6.47 -3.82
C TYR A 58 1.01 5.78 -3.74
N GLY A 59 1.37 5.25 -2.56
CA GLY A 59 2.63 4.55 -2.34
C GLY A 59 2.77 3.27 -3.16
N VAL A 60 1.67 2.56 -3.40
CA VAL A 60 1.64 1.34 -4.25
C VAL A 60 1.76 1.66 -5.74
N CYS A 61 1.22 2.79 -6.19
CA CYS A 61 1.20 3.18 -7.61
C CYS A 61 2.39 4.06 -8.05
N LYS A 62 3.34 4.33 -7.15
CA LYS A 62 4.55 5.13 -7.42
C LYS A 62 5.68 4.25 -7.93
#